data_AF-A0A8S3E356-F1
#
_entry.id   AF-A0A8S3E356-F1
#
_cell.length_a   1.000
_cell.length_b   1.000
_cell.length_c   1.000
_cell.angle_alpha   90.00
_cell.angle_beta   90.00
_cell.angle_gamma   90.00
#
_symmetry.space_group_name_H-M   'P 1'
#
loop_
_entity.id
_entity.type
_entity.pdbx_description
1 polymer ?
#
loop_
_entity_poly.entity_id
_entity_poly.type
_entity_poly.pdbx_seq_one_letter_code
_entity_poly.pdbx_strand_id
1 'polypeptide(L)'
;MSATHYQNHSEDQRRMRSPEGFDMEKHFNDAKSYITSTAGKDGVNLYDHLVKCVSRLLTEQPRDSVTIFEDVSKLARSQQVKPQEEPAENTEHILAEEQKPLFEKSDNAEELDDEALQSPLPHILEQAYYFEQAGIGLGRDETYRIWLALKQLVDKGQYEKVRFWGKIVGTEKNYYIAEVEQNAEEEADDDDGNEETSENDDAKDADDEEGEGEEDPLPKSTYKAPPPVPKEDRGTGVNKHTYYVCNHRKFFFYI
;
A
#
# COMPACT_ATOMS: atom_id res chain seq x y z
N MET A 1 66.70 -48.93 74.37
CA MET A 1 67.00 -47.74 73.53
C MET A 1 66.47 -48.03 72.14
N SER A 2 65.65 -47.24 71.47
CA SER A 2 64.72 -46.17 71.83
C SER A 2 63.83 -46.01 70.59
N ALA A 3 62.53 -45.84 70.79
CA ALA A 3 61.54 -45.56 69.74
C ALA A 3 61.73 -44.14 69.17
N THR A 4 60.95 -43.83 68.11
CA THR A 4 60.62 -42.55 67.43
C THR A 4 61.14 -42.52 65.99
N HIS A 5 60.40 -42.09 64.96
CA HIS A 5 59.06 -41.51 64.83
C HIS A 5 58.72 -41.51 63.33
N TYR A 6 57.55 -42.02 62.96
CA TYR A 6 57.00 -41.92 61.59
C TYR A 6 56.44 -40.52 61.39
N GLN A 7 56.87 -39.82 60.34
CA GLN A 7 56.19 -38.61 59.88
C GLN A 7 55.85 -38.74 58.40
N ASN A 8 54.57 -39.03 58.18
CA ASN A 8 53.88 -38.94 56.91
C ASN A 8 54.02 -37.50 56.37
N HIS A 9 54.62 -37.35 55.20
CA HIS A 9 54.46 -36.13 54.39
C HIS A 9 53.05 -36.13 53.80
N SER A 10 52.11 -35.63 54.59
CA SER A 10 50.75 -35.32 54.19
C SER A 10 50.74 -34.14 53.22
N GLU A 11 50.17 -34.38 52.05
CA GLU A 11 49.37 -33.44 51.24
C GLU A 11 49.56 -31.96 51.57
N ASP A 12 50.50 -31.33 50.87
CA ASP A 12 50.52 -29.88 50.74
C ASP A 12 49.41 -29.46 49.77
N GLN A 13 48.16 -29.60 50.25
CA GLN A 13 47.01 -28.94 49.67
C GLN A 13 47.28 -27.43 49.77
N ARG A 14 47.84 -26.86 48.71
CA ARG A 14 47.66 -25.45 48.38
C ARG A 14 46.16 -25.21 48.16
N ARG A 15 45.40 -25.14 49.26
CA ARG A 15 44.15 -24.39 49.31
C ARG A 15 44.53 -22.96 48.96
N MET A 16 44.36 -22.59 47.70
CA MET A 16 44.21 -21.19 47.35
C MET A 16 43.05 -20.66 48.20
N ARG A 17 43.40 -19.88 49.22
CA ARG A 17 42.47 -19.13 50.05
C ARG A 17 41.75 -18.18 49.10
N SER A 18 40.47 -18.43 48.86
CA SER A 18 39.57 -17.49 48.16
C SER A 18 39.65 -16.14 48.89
N PRO A 19 39.79 -15.01 48.18
CA PRO A 19 39.78 -13.69 48.80
C PRO A 19 38.49 -13.52 49.63
N GLU A 20 38.65 -13.13 50.89
CA GLU A 20 37.54 -12.79 51.77
C GLU A 20 36.76 -11.61 51.16
N GLY A 21 35.50 -11.86 50.80
CA GLY A 21 34.62 -10.90 50.11
C GLY A 21 34.25 -11.26 48.67
N PHE A 22 34.82 -12.32 48.09
CA PHE A 22 34.44 -12.81 46.77
C PHE A 22 33.18 -13.68 46.85
N ASP A 23 32.01 -13.03 46.85
CA ASP A 23 30.72 -13.72 46.74
C ASP A 23 30.51 -14.17 45.29
N MET A 24 31.02 -15.37 44.98
CA MET A 24 30.90 -15.99 43.65
C MET A 24 29.44 -16.09 43.20
N GLU A 25 28.52 -16.28 44.13
CA GLU A 25 27.10 -16.49 43.84
C GLU A 25 26.43 -15.17 43.45
N LYS A 26 26.78 -14.08 44.14
CA LYS A 26 26.37 -12.74 43.75
C LYS A 26 26.92 -12.35 42.38
N HIS A 27 28.22 -12.55 42.13
CA HIS A 27 28.82 -12.24 40.83
C HIS A 27 28.22 -13.07 39.69
N PHE A 28 27.88 -14.33 39.94
CA PHE A 28 27.19 -15.20 38.98
C PHE A 28 25.78 -14.68 38.65
N ASN A 29 25.01 -14.29 39.67
CA ASN A 29 23.66 -13.76 39.48
C ASN A 29 23.66 -12.40 38.79
N ASP A 30 24.63 -11.54 39.10
CA ASP A 30 24.81 -10.25 38.43
C ASP A 30 25.14 -10.46 36.94
N ALA A 31 26.06 -11.37 36.62
CA ALA A 31 26.42 -11.69 35.23
C ALA A 31 25.26 -12.32 34.45
N LYS A 32 24.51 -13.22 35.08
CA LYS A 32 23.31 -13.83 34.48
C LYS A 32 22.24 -12.79 34.19
N SER A 33 22.01 -11.88 35.12
CA SER A 33 21.05 -10.78 34.94
C SER A 33 21.49 -9.85 33.81
N TYR A 34 22.79 -9.59 33.69
CA TYR A 34 23.36 -8.77 32.61
C TYR A 34 23.13 -9.38 31.21
N ILE A 35 23.44 -10.66 31.00
CA ILE A 35 23.27 -11.32 29.68
C ILE A 35 21.81 -11.61 29.33
N THR A 36 20.93 -11.67 30.33
CA THR A 36 19.48 -11.88 30.15
C THR A 36 18.74 -10.55 29.97
N SER A 37 19.33 -9.44 30.42
CA SER A 37 18.76 -8.10 30.23
C SER A 37 18.69 -7.75 28.74
N THR A 38 17.56 -7.22 28.30
CA THR A 38 17.27 -6.84 26.92
C THR A 38 18.07 -5.60 26.53
N ALA A 39 19.32 -5.80 26.12
CA ALA A 39 20.21 -4.74 25.69
C ALA A 39 20.44 -4.79 24.16
N GLY A 40 19.46 -4.35 23.38
CA GLY A 40 19.63 -4.16 21.94
C GLY A 40 18.39 -3.65 21.23
N LYS A 41 18.60 -2.85 20.17
CA LYS A 41 17.56 -2.35 19.25
C LYS A 41 16.70 -3.49 18.65
N ASP A 42 17.25 -4.70 18.61
CA ASP A 42 16.61 -5.88 18.01
C ASP A 42 15.66 -6.60 18.99
N GLY A 43 15.65 -6.23 20.28
CA GLY A 43 14.79 -6.84 21.31
C GLY A 43 15.18 -8.26 21.71
N VAL A 44 16.41 -8.68 21.36
CA VAL A 44 16.94 -10.02 21.62
C VAL A 44 17.90 -9.94 22.80
N ASN A 45 17.75 -10.82 23.78
CA ASN A 45 18.71 -10.95 24.86
C ASN A 45 19.95 -11.72 24.38
N LEU A 46 21.12 -11.42 24.97
CA LEU A 46 22.37 -12.08 24.58
C LEU A 46 22.34 -13.58 24.93
N TYR A 47 21.67 -13.92 26.04
CA TYR A 47 21.51 -15.28 26.51
C TYR A 47 20.84 -16.21 25.47
N ASP A 48 19.67 -15.87 24.96
CA ASP A 48 18.93 -16.67 23.98
C ASP A 48 19.68 -16.76 22.65
N HIS A 49 20.37 -15.69 22.25
CA HIS A 49 21.21 -15.70 21.05
C HIS A 49 22.35 -16.72 21.16
N LEU A 50 23.08 -16.71 22.28
CA LEU A 50 24.16 -17.66 22.54
C LEU A 50 23.61 -19.09 22.66
N VAL A 51 22.49 -19.29 23.35
CA VAL A 51 21.83 -20.60 23.45
C VAL A 51 21.47 -21.14 22.06
N LYS A 52 20.93 -20.32 21.17
CA LYS A 52 20.62 -20.71 19.78
C LYS A 52 21.89 -21.08 18.99
N CYS A 53 22.93 -20.26 19.08
CA CYS A 53 24.20 -20.52 18.38
C CYS A 53 24.84 -21.84 18.85
N VAL A 54 24.92 -22.04 20.17
CA VAL A 54 25.49 -23.26 20.76
C VAL A 54 24.62 -24.48 20.44
N SER A 55 23.30 -24.36 20.52
CA SER A 55 22.39 -25.45 20.16
C SER A 55 22.56 -25.88 18.70
N ARG A 56 22.74 -24.93 17.79
CA ARG A 56 22.97 -25.20 16.37
C ARG A 56 24.31 -25.89 16.13
N LEU A 57 25.38 -25.44 16.79
CA LEU A 57 26.71 -26.07 16.71
C LEU A 57 26.71 -27.50 17.26
N LEU A 58 26.00 -27.73 18.37
CA LEU A 58 25.87 -29.07 18.96
C LEU A 58 25.03 -30.02 18.08
N THR A 59 24.10 -29.49 17.29
CA THR A 59 23.24 -30.27 16.38
C THR A 59 23.96 -30.59 15.07
N GLU A 60 24.62 -29.61 14.46
CA GLU A 60 25.26 -29.75 13.14
C GLU A 60 26.66 -30.39 13.22
N GLN A 61 27.28 -30.42 14.41
CA GLN A 61 28.63 -30.96 14.68
C GLN A 61 29.66 -30.75 13.55
N PRO A 62 30.01 -29.49 13.25
CA PRO A 62 30.99 -29.18 12.23
C PRO A 62 32.40 -29.57 12.69
N ARG A 63 33.25 -29.96 11.73
CA ARG A 63 34.65 -30.33 12.01
C ARG A 63 35.50 -29.16 12.53
N ASP A 64 35.18 -27.94 12.11
CA ASP A 64 35.81 -26.70 12.57
C ASP A 64 34.74 -25.74 13.12
N SER A 65 34.38 -25.94 14.39
CA SER A 65 33.33 -25.19 15.06
C SER A 65 33.72 -23.76 15.42
N VAL A 66 35.01 -23.45 15.50
CA VAL A 66 35.52 -22.12 15.89
C VAL A 66 35.39 -21.16 14.71
N THR A 67 35.82 -21.60 13.52
CA THR A 67 35.78 -20.74 12.32
C THR A 67 34.35 -20.43 11.91
N ILE A 68 33.44 -21.41 11.98
CA ILE A 68 32.06 -21.19 11.55
C ILE A 68 31.18 -20.48 12.59
N PHE A 69 31.68 -20.28 13.81
CA PHE A 69 30.89 -19.68 14.90
C PHE A 69 30.37 -18.29 14.52
N GLU A 70 31.20 -17.50 13.83
CA GLU A 70 30.81 -16.17 13.37
C GLU A 70 29.65 -16.24 12.36
N ASP A 71 29.70 -17.19 11.43
CA ASP A 71 28.67 -17.40 10.43
C ASP A 71 27.37 -17.93 11.06
N VAL A 72 27.47 -18.85 12.02
CA VAL A 72 26.33 -19.35 12.81
C VAL A 72 25.65 -18.21 13.58
N SER A 73 26.44 -17.32 14.18
CA SER A 73 25.93 -16.14 14.89
C SER A 73 25.24 -15.15 13.94
N LYS A 74 25.83 -14.88 12.77
CA LYS A 74 25.23 -14.05 11.73
C LYS A 74 23.91 -14.64 11.23
N LEU A 75 23.87 -15.93 10.94
CA LEU A 75 22.67 -16.64 10.49
C LEU A 75 21.58 -16.65 11.57
N ALA A 76 21.94 -16.91 12.83
CA ALA A 76 20.98 -16.88 13.93
C ALA A 76 20.38 -15.48 14.15
N ARG A 77 21.14 -14.42 13.85
CA ARG A 77 20.65 -13.04 13.90
C ARG A 77 19.78 -12.69 12.70
N SER A 78 20.14 -13.11 11.48
CA SER A 78 19.36 -12.83 10.27
C SER A 78 18.07 -13.63 10.20
N GLN A 79 18.03 -14.82 10.80
CA GLN A 79 16.84 -15.67 10.87
C GLN A 79 15.87 -15.28 11.98
N GLN A 80 16.25 -14.35 12.87
CA GLN A 80 15.32 -13.71 13.80
C GLN A 80 14.49 -12.66 13.07
N VAL A 81 13.69 -13.14 12.12
CA VAL A 81 12.55 -12.39 11.60
C VAL A 81 11.51 -12.43 12.72
N LYS A 82 11.29 -11.30 13.40
CA LYS A 82 10.07 -11.15 14.18
C LYS A 82 8.91 -11.41 13.23
N PRO A 83 7.85 -12.15 13.63
CA PRO A 83 6.59 -12.06 12.90
C PRO A 83 6.33 -10.58 12.74
N GLN A 84 6.33 -10.10 11.50
CA GLN A 84 5.95 -8.74 11.22
C GLN A 84 4.54 -8.65 11.79
N GLU A 85 4.35 -7.85 12.84
CA GLU A 85 3.01 -7.47 13.25
C GLU A 85 2.39 -6.90 11.98
N GLU A 86 1.39 -7.61 11.45
CA GLU A 86 0.58 -7.14 10.34
C GLU A 86 0.29 -5.67 10.61
N PRO A 87 0.63 -4.74 9.69
CA PRO A 87 0.36 -3.33 9.93
C PRO A 87 -1.11 -3.20 10.32
N ALA A 88 -1.38 -2.46 11.40
CA ALA A 88 -2.70 -2.39 12.06
C ALA A 88 -3.85 -1.98 11.13
N GLU A 89 -3.54 -1.48 9.94
CA GLU A 89 -4.46 -1.27 8.84
C GLU A 89 -3.88 -1.93 7.58
N ASN A 90 -4.13 -3.23 7.42
CA ASN A 90 -3.80 -3.91 6.18
C ASN A 90 -4.69 -3.27 5.08
N THR A 91 -4.08 -2.53 4.16
CA THR A 91 -4.80 -1.78 3.12
C THR A 91 -5.73 -2.67 2.30
N GLU A 92 -5.39 -3.95 2.18
CA GLU A 92 -6.23 -4.95 1.51
C GLU A 92 -7.51 -5.26 2.30
N HIS A 93 -7.45 -5.24 3.63
CA HIS A 93 -8.61 -5.45 4.49
C HIS A 93 -9.63 -4.31 4.36
N ILE A 94 -9.15 -3.05 4.35
CA ILE A 94 -10.01 -1.87 4.15
C ILE A 94 -10.68 -1.94 2.78
N LEU A 95 -9.91 -2.27 1.73
CA LEU A 95 -10.45 -2.44 0.37
C LEU A 95 -11.49 -3.56 0.30
N ALA A 96 -11.24 -4.68 0.99
CA ALA A 96 -12.18 -5.80 1.02
C ALA A 96 -13.49 -5.43 1.72
N GLU A 97 -13.43 -4.70 2.84
CA GLU A 97 -14.64 -4.21 3.52
C GLU A 97 -15.44 -3.23 2.65
N GLU A 98 -14.77 -2.31 1.95
CA GLU A 98 -15.44 -1.37 1.03
C GLU A 98 -16.05 -2.08 -0.20
N GLN A 99 -15.44 -3.16 -0.69
CA GLN A 99 -15.90 -3.90 -1.87
C GLN A 99 -16.91 -5.01 -1.58
N LYS A 100 -17.00 -5.47 -0.33
CA LYS A 100 -17.97 -6.48 0.12
C LYS A 100 -19.41 -6.20 -0.33
N PRO A 101 -19.98 -4.97 -0.21
CA PRO A 101 -21.35 -4.69 -0.63
C PRO A 101 -21.62 -4.90 -2.13
N LEU A 102 -20.60 -4.99 -3.00
CA LEU A 102 -20.84 -5.32 -4.41
C LEU A 102 -21.35 -6.75 -4.61
N PHE A 103 -21.06 -7.65 -3.67
CA PHE A 103 -21.38 -9.07 -3.76
C PHE A 103 -22.64 -9.47 -3.00
N GLU A 104 -23.21 -8.54 -2.24
CA GLU A 104 -24.47 -8.77 -1.54
C GLU A 104 -25.61 -8.66 -2.54
N LYS A 105 -26.42 -9.73 -2.65
CA LYS A 105 -27.61 -9.71 -3.51
C LYS A 105 -28.64 -8.78 -2.87
N SER A 106 -29.20 -7.86 -3.63
CA SER A 106 -30.42 -7.17 -3.22
C SER A 106 -31.57 -8.18 -3.21
N ASP A 107 -32.50 -8.03 -2.25
CA ASP A 107 -33.66 -8.93 -2.08
C ASP A 107 -34.58 -8.96 -3.32
N ASN A 108 -34.41 -8.02 -4.27
CA ASN A 108 -35.12 -7.97 -5.56
C ASN A 108 -34.50 -8.88 -6.65
N ALA A 109 -33.48 -9.68 -6.34
CA ALA A 109 -32.79 -10.53 -7.32
C ALA A 109 -33.65 -11.69 -7.88
N GLU A 110 -34.79 -12.00 -7.27
CA GLU A 110 -35.70 -13.07 -7.72
C GLU A 110 -36.70 -12.63 -8.82
N GLU A 111 -36.87 -11.32 -9.07
CA GLU A 111 -37.76 -10.81 -10.12
C GLU A 111 -37.02 -10.44 -11.43
N LEU A 112 -35.69 -10.49 -11.45
CA LEU A 112 -34.83 -10.02 -12.56
C LEU A 112 -34.51 -11.07 -13.64
N ASP A 113 -35.04 -12.29 -13.55
CA ASP A 113 -34.77 -13.34 -14.55
C ASP A 113 -35.51 -13.10 -15.87
N ASP A 114 -36.65 -12.38 -15.84
CA ASP A 114 -37.45 -12.08 -17.03
C ASP A 114 -37.09 -10.74 -17.71
N GLU A 115 -36.40 -9.82 -17.02
CA GLU A 115 -36.02 -8.49 -17.53
C GLU A 115 -34.61 -8.43 -18.15
N ALA A 116 -33.89 -9.55 -18.13
CA ALA A 116 -32.55 -9.70 -18.71
C ALA A 116 -32.48 -9.48 -20.25
N LEU A 117 -33.62 -9.35 -20.92
CA LEU A 117 -33.70 -9.21 -22.38
C LEU A 117 -33.38 -7.80 -22.91
N GLN A 118 -33.35 -6.76 -22.07
CA GLN A 118 -33.01 -5.39 -22.49
C GLN A 118 -32.16 -4.63 -21.45
N SER A 119 -31.13 -5.26 -20.89
CA SER A 119 -30.17 -4.50 -20.09
C SER A 119 -29.37 -3.52 -20.98
N PRO A 120 -29.22 -2.23 -20.59
CA PRO A 120 -28.39 -1.27 -21.32
C PRO A 120 -26.87 -1.57 -21.22
N LEU A 121 -26.49 -2.62 -20.48
CA LEU A 121 -25.11 -3.05 -20.29
C LEU A 121 -24.67 -4.06 -21.35
N PRO A 122 -23.50 -3.88 -21.97
CA PRO A 122 -22.91 -4.88 -22.84
C PRO A 122 -22.48 -6.12 -22.05
N HIS A 123 -22.27 -7.24 -22.76
CA HIS A 123 -21.78 -8.46 -22.14
C HIS A 123 -20.27 -8.38 -21.84
N ILE A 124 -19.92 -7.67 -20.75
CA ILE A 124 -18.54 -7.35 -20.36
C ILE A 124 -17.68 -8.61 -20.15
N LEU A 125 -18.25 -9.67 -19.60
CA LEU A 125 -17.53 -10.92 -19.33
C LEU A 125 -17.07 -11.62 -20.63
N GLU A 126 -17.88 -11.56 -21.68
CA GLU A 126 -17.51 -12.08 -23.00
C GLU A 126 -16.44 -11.20 -23.66
N GLN A 127 -16.58 -9.87 -23.57
CA GLN A 127 -15.55 -8.94 -24.05
C GLN A 127 -14.21 -9.18 -23.37
N ALA A 128 -14.21 -9.38 -22.05
CA ALA A 128 -13.02 -9.70 -21.28
C ALA A 128 -12.39 -11.03 -21.68
N TYR A 129 -13.20 -12.04 -22.01
CA TYR A 129 -12.69 -13.30 -22.56
C TYR A 129 -11.91 -13.07 -23.86
N TYR A 130 -12.44 -12.27 -24.80
CA TYR A 130 -11.73 -11.96 -26.04
C TYR A 130 -10.46 -11.12 -25.81
N PHE A 131 -10.49 -10.18 -24.87
CA PHE A 131 -9.30 -9.42 -24.49
C PHE A 131 -8.21 -10.34 -23.92
N GLU A 132 -8.58 -11.28 -23.05
CA GLU A 132 -7.65 -12.25 -22.49
C GLU A 132 -7.02 -13.14 -23.58
N GLN A 133 -7.81 -13.57 -24.58
CA GLN A 133 -7.27 -14.31 -25.74
C GLN A 133 -6.26 -13.49 -26.55
N ALA A 134 -6.43 -12.17 -26.60
CA ALA A 134 -5.50 -11.25 -27.24
C ALA A 134 -4.32 -10.84 -26.34
N GLY A 135 -4.26 -11.33 -25.10
CA GLY A 135 -3.21 -10.99 -24.13
C GLY A 135 -3.30 -9.56 -23.59
N ILE A 136 -4.49 -8.95 -23.69
CA ILE A 136 -4.77 -7.59 -23.19
C ILE A 136 -5.94 -7.63 -22.20
N GLY A 137 -6.15 -6.55 -21.45
CA GLY A 137 -7.32 -6.41 -20.57
C GLY A 137 -6.97 -6.44 -19.09
N LEU A 138 -8.02 -6.51 -18.28
CA LEU A 138 -7.96 -6.51 -16.82
C LEU A 138 -8.08 -7.95 -16.30
N GLY A 139 -7.68 -8.17 -15.04
CA GLY A 139 -7.86 -9.47 -14.41
C GLY A 139 -9.32 -9.88 -14.35
N ARG A 140 -9.60 -11.19 -14.33
CA ARG A 140 -10.99 -11.72 -14.27
C ARG A 140 -11.73 -11.21 -13.04
N ASP A 141 -11.07 -11.20 -11.88
CA ASP A 141 -11.69 -10.72 -10.63
C ASP A 141 -11.94 -9.21 -10.64
N GLU A 142 -11.09 -8.44 -11.33
CA GLU A 142 -11.27 -6.99 -11.48
C GLU A 142 -12.42 -6.70 -12.45
N THR A 143 -12.47 -7.42 -13.57
CA THR A 143 -13.56 -7.34 -14.56
C THR A 143 -14.91 -7.67 -13.93
N TYR A 144 -14.98 -8.71 -13.10
CA TYR A 144 -16.22 -9.10 -12.43
C TYR A 144 -16.70 -8.02 -11.45
N ARG A 145 -15.79 -7.42 -10.70
CA ARG A 145 -16.09 -6.27 -9.82
C ARG A 145 -16.58 -5.06 -10.61
N ILE A 146 -15.97 -4.76 -11.75
CA ILE A 146 -16.43 -3.69 -12.65
C ILE A 146 -17.84 -3.98 -13.17
N TRP A 147 -18.11 -5.22 -13.59
CA TRP A 147 -19.43 -5.62 -14.05
C TRP A 147 -20.50 -5.44 -12.96
N LEU A 148 -20.23 -5.88 -11.72
CA LEU A 148 -21.14 -5.67 -10.59
C LEU A 148 -21.37 -4.17 -10.30
N ALA A 149 -20.30 -3.37 -10.35
CA ALA A 149 -20.38 -1.93 -10.12
C ALA A 149 -21.24 -1.22 -11.18
N LEU A 150 -21.13 -1.64 -12.45
CA LEU A 150 -21.94 -1.10 -13.54
C LEU A 150 -23.39 -1.56 -13.46
N LYS A 151 -23.63 -2.79 -12.98
CA LYS A 151 -24.99 -3.26 -12.70
C LYS A 151 -25.64 -2.38 -11.63
N GLN A 152 -24.95 -2.12 -10.53
CA GLN A 152 -25.43 -1.21 -9.48
C GLN A 152 -25.65 0.22 -9.98
N LEU A 153 -24.82 0.71 -10.91
CA LEU A 153 -25.02 2.01 -11.55
C LEU A 153 -26.35 2.03 -12.30
N VAL A 154 -26.62 1.03 -13.15
CA VAL A 154 -27.88 0.91 -13.90
C VAL A 154 -29.10 0.69 -13.00
N ASP A 155 -28.93 0.02 -11.86
CA ASP A 155 -30.02 -0.16 -10.91
C ASP A 155 -30.42 1.17 -10.22
N LYS A 156 -29.51 2.14 -10.15
CA LYS A 156 -29.73 3.45 -9.50
C LYS A 156 -30.26 4.52 -10.44
N GLY A 157 -29.88 4.48 -11.71
CA GLY A 157 -30.20 5.52 -12.70
C GLY A 157 -30.80 4.95 -13.98
N GLN A 158 -31.54 5.77 -14.72
CA GLN A 158 -32.10 5.38 -16.02
C GLN A 158 -31.13 5.81 -17.12
N TYR A 159 -30.46 4.83 -17.73
CA TYR A 159 -29.49 5.06 -18.81
C TYR A 159 -29.91 4.31 -20.06
N GLU A 160 -29.76 4.94 -21.23
CA GLU A 160 -30.04 4.29 -22.52
C GLU A 160 -28.92 3.30 -22.88
N LYS A 161 -27.67 3.68 -22.58
CA LYS A 161 -26.51 2.86 -22.85
C LYS A 161 -25.42 3.11 -21.82
N VAL A 162 -24.85 2.03 -21.30
CA VAL A 162 -23.74 2.09 -20.35
C VAL A 162 -22.58 1.25 -20.86
N ARG A 163 -21.37 1.79 -20.86
CA ARG A 163 -20.17 1.11 -21.33
C ARG A 163 -19.01 1.37 -20.38
N PHE A 164 -18.21 0.33 -20.14
CA PHE A 164 -16.90 0.53 -19.52
C PHE A 164 -15.94 1.17 -20.53
N TRP A 165 -15.49 2.39 -20.26
CA TRP A 165 -14.53 3.08 -21.13
C TRP A 165 -13.12 2.55 -20.91
N GLY A 166 -12.71 2.44 -19.64
CA GLY A 166 -11.39 1.95 -19.30
C GLY A 166 -10.92 2.32 -17.90
N LYS A 167 -9.64 2.03 -17.65
CA LYS A 167 -8.93 2.33 -16.41
C LYS A 167 -7.74 3.24 -16.72
N ILE A 168 -7.63 4.34 -15.99
CA ILE A 168 -6.45 5.21 -16.01
C ILE A 168 -5.62 4.89 -14.77
N VAL A 169 -4.36 4.51 -15.00
CA VAL A 169 -3.39 4.25 -13.93
C VAL A 169 -2.71 5.57 -13.59
N GLY A 170 -2.94 6.05 -12.37
CA GLY A 170 -2.30 7.26 -11.85
C GLY A 170 -1.10 6.94 -10.97
N THR A 171 -0.39 7.99 -10.56
CA THR A 171 0.77 7.89 -9.65
C THR A 171 0.34 7.56 -8.22
N GLU A 172 -0.78 8.11 -7.77
CA GLU A 172 -1.31 7.91 -6.42
C GLU A 172 -2.53 6.98 -6.39
N LYS A 173 -3.41 7.09 -7.39
CA LYS A 173 -4.68 6.37 -7.47
C LYS A 173 -5.03 6.01 -8.90
N ASN A 174 -5.80 4.93 -9.04
CA ASN A 174 -6.34 4.48 -10.31
C ASN A 174 -7.80 4.87 -10.46
N TYR A 175 -8.18 5.28 -11.66
CA TYR A 175 -9.52 5.73 -12.01
C TYR A 175 -10.19 4.73 -12.96
N TYR A 176 -11.41 4.33 -12.64
CA TYR A 176 -12.29 3.52 -13.48
C TYR A 176 -13.36 4.43 -14.08
N ILE A 177 -13.55 4.34 -15.39
CA ILE A 177 -14.42 5.26 -16.12
C ILE A 177 -15.56 4.48 -16.77
N ALA A 178 -16.79 4.87 -16.43
CA ALA A 178 -18.01 4.44 -17.10
C ALA A 178 -18.50 5.55 -18.02
N GLU A 179 -18.73 5.22 -19.28
CA GLU A 179 -19.33 6.09 -20.30
C GLU A 179 -20.82 5.76 -20.36
N VAL A 180 -21.67 6.76 -20.19
CA VAL A 180 -23.13 6.60 -20.27
C VAL A 180 -23.74 7.55 -21.31
N GLU A 181 -24.80 7.09 -21.95
CA GLU A 181 -25.69 7.89 -22.78
C GLU A 181 -27.04 7.99 -22.06
N GLN A 182 -27.46 9.21 -21.74
CA GLN A 182 -28.72 9.53 -21.07
C GLN A 182 -29.45 10.58 -21.90
N ASN A 183 -30.78 10.53 -21.91
CA ASN A 183 -31.58 11.46 -22.68
C ASN A 183 -31.52 12.87 -22.05
N ALA A 184 -31.23 13.90 -22.86
CA ALA A 184 -30.88 15.24 -22.39
C ALA A 184 -32.05 16.02 -21.71
N GLU A 185 -33.27 15.49 -21.78
CA GLU A 185 -34.49 16.16 -21.32
C GLU A 185 -34.81 15.92 -19.83
N GLU A 186 -34.17 14.95 -19.17
CA GLU A 186 -34.51 14.53 -17.79
C GLU A 186 -33.61 15.13 -16.70
N GLU A 187 -32.54 15.84 -17.05
CA GLU A 187 -31.48 16.33 -16.13
C GLU A 187 -31.24 17.85 -16.23
N ALA A 188 -32.31 18.63 -16.40
CA ALA A 188 -32.20 20.10 -16.41
C ALA A 188 -32.11 20.71 -14.99
N ASP A 189 -32.22 19.93 -13.92
CA ASP A 189 -32.39 20.46 -12.55
C ASP A 189 -31.16 20.38 -11.62
N ASP A 190 -30.09 19.63 -11.93
CA ASP A 190 -29.05 19.30 -10.92
C ASP A 190 -27.60 19.80 -11.15
N ASP A 191 -27.29 20.62 -12.18
CA ASP A 191 -25.89 21.04 -12.45
C ASP A 191 -25.59 22.56 -12.50
N ASP A 192 -26.49 23.46 -12.11
CA ASP A 192 -26.21 24.92 -12.17
C ASP A 192 -25.40 25.45 -10.95
N GLY A 193 -24.48 24.64 -10.40
CA GLY A 193 -24.00 24.82 -9.03
C GLY A 193 -22.51 25.01 -8.77
N ASN A 194 -21.59 24.77 -9.71
CA ASN A 194 -20.16 24.84 -9.35
C ASN A 194 -19.17 24.97 -10.52
N GLU A 195 -19.12 26.11 -11.18
CA GLU A 195 -17.89 26.57 -11.84
C GLU A 195 -17.64 28.05 -11.49
N GLU A 196 -17.09 28.30 -10.29
CA GLU A 196 -16.43 29.59 -10.04
C GLU A 196 -15.25 29.72 -10.99
N THR A 197 -15.36 30.68 -11.90
CA THR A 197 -14.29 31.18 -12.74
C THR A 197 -13.19 31.78 -11.88
N SER A 198 -12.11 31.02 -11.67
CA SER A 198 -10.83 31.58 -11.24
C SER A 198 -10.18 32.30 -12.43
N GLU A 199 -10.62 33.52 -12.70
CA GLU A 199 -9.85 34.49 -13.45
C GLU A 199 -8.75 35.03 -12.53
N ASN A 200 -7.53 34.50 -12.63
CA ASN A 200 -6.36 35.18 -12.10
C ASN A 200 -5.10 34.76 -12.86
N ASP A 201 -4.74 35.53 -13.89
CA ASP A 201 -3.40 35.56 -14.47
C ASP A 201 -3.12 36.98 -15.00
N ASP A 202 -3.17 37.98 -14.12
CA ASP A 202 -2.44 39.24 -14.30
C ASP A 202 -1.08 39.13 -13.59
N ALA A 203 -0.15 38.45 -14.25
CA ALA A 203 1.26 38.48 -13.88
C ALA A 203 1.87 39.80 -14.39
N LYS A 204 2.21 40.65 -13.40
CA LYS A 204 2.98 41.88 -13.48
C LYS A 204 4.14 41.81 -14.47
N ASP A 205 4.33 42.89 -15.23
CA ASP A 205 5.67 43.34 -15.57
C ASP A 205 5.83 44.79 -15.12
N ALA A 206 6.84 45.00 -14.28
CA ALA A 206 7.20 46.26 -13.67
C ALA A 206 8.70 46.46 -13.92
N ASP A 207 9.01 47.22 -14.96
CA ASP A 207 10.18 48.10 -15.17
C ASP A 207 9.87 48.80 -16.51
N ASP A 208 10.08 50.11 -16.69
CA ASP A 208 11.37 50.74 -16.53
C ASP A 208 11.20 52.26 -16.30
N GLU A 209 12.14 52.82 -15.54
CA GLU A 209 12.27 54.24 -15.21
C GLU A 209 12.50 55.10 -16.46
N GLU A 210 12.07 56.37 -16.37
CA GLU A 210 12.41 57.42 -17.31
C GLU A 210 13.95 57.57 -17.44
N GLY A 211 14.49 57.14 -18.58
CA GLY A 211 15.86 57.41 -19.00
C GLY A 211 15.90 57.85 -20.47
N GLU A 212 16.19 59.12 -20.71
CA GLU A 212 16.40 59.68 -22.06
C GLU A 212 17.58 59.01 -22.78
N GLY A 213 17.31 58.27 -23.85
CA GLY A 213 18.31 57.72 -24.77
C GLY A 213 17.65 57.03 -25.97
N GLU A 214 18.02 57.42 -27.19
CA GLU A 214 17.46 56.92 -28.46
C GLU A 214 17.64 55.40 -28.64
N GLU A 215 16.62 54.60 -28.36
CA GLU A 215 16.48 53.23 -28.89
C GLU A 215 15.07 53.05 -29.46
N ASP A 216 14.98 52.59 -30.71
CA ASP A 216 13.71 52.38 -31.42
C ASP A 216 12.78 51.49 -30.57
N PRO A 217 11.51 51.89 -30.31
CA PRO A 217 10.60 51.10 -29.49
C PRO A 217 10.34 49.75 -30.18
N LEU A 218 10.61 48.66 -29.46
CA LEU A 218 10.36 47.30 -29.92
C LEU A 218 8.91 47.16 -30.44
N PRO A 219 8.69 46.45 -31.57
CA PRO A 219 7.36 46.30 -32.14
C PRO A 219 6.46 45.57 -31.14
N LYS A 220 5.40 46.25 -30.69
CA LYS A 220 4.39 45.67 -29.79
C LYS A 220 3.66 44.53 -30.51
N SER A 221 3.57 43.36 -29.88
CA SER A 221 2.88 42.19 -30.43
C SER A 221 1.44 42.54 -30.82
N THR A 222 1.08 42.28 -32.08
CA THR A 222 -0.29 42.40 -32.59
C THR A 222 -1.11 41.11 -32.38
N TYR A 223 -0.62 40.17 -31.58
CA TYR A 223 -1.33 38.93 -31.29
C TYR A 223 -2.62 39.23 -30.51
N LYS A 224 -3.75 38.80 -31.07
CA LYS A 224 -5.03 38.71 -30.36
C LYS A 224 -5.30 37.24 -30.11
N ALA A 225 -5.52 36.87 -28.86
CA ALA A 225 -5.96 35.51 -28.54
C ALA A 225 -7.23 35.18 -29.34
N PRO A 226 -7.33 33.98 -29.92
CA PRO A 226 -8.56 33.57 -30.59
C PRO A 226 -9.74 33.64 -29.60
N PRO A 227 -10.95 33.99 -30.08
CA PRO A 227 -12.12 34.04 -29.21
C PRO A 227 -12.34 32.66 -28.57
N PRO A 228 -12.77 32.62 -27.29
CA PRO A 228 -13.03 31.37 -26.60
C PRO A 228 -14.10 30.59 -27.37
N VAL A 229 -13.82 29.32 -27.65
CA VAL A 229 -14.75 28.43 -28.36
C VAL A 229 -15.98 28.21 -27.46
N PRO A 230 -17.21 28.34 -27.99
CA PRO A 230 -18.42 28.10 -27.20
C PRO A 230 -18.47 26.65 -26.72
N LYS A 231 -18.95 26.44 -25.49
CA LYS A 231 -19.21 25.10 -24.95
C LYS A 231 -20.33 24.44 -25.77
N GLU A 232 -20.18 23.15 -26.08
CA GLU A 232 -21.21 22.37 -26.77
C GLU A 232 -22.32 21.95 -25.79
N ASP A 233 -23.57 21.93 -26.26
CA ASP A 233 -24.71 21.51 -25.44
C ASP A 233 -24.60 20.01 -25.06
N ARG A 234 -25.09 19.65 -23.88
CA ARG A 234 -25.15 18.25 -23.41
C ARG A 234 -25.91 17.38 -24.42
N GLY A 235 -25.38 16.20 -24.72
CA GLY A 235 -25.94 15.28 -25.72
C GLY A 235 -25.50 15.56 -27.16
N THR A 236 -24.69 16.59 -27.41
CA THR A 236 -24.21 16.94 -28.76
C THR A 236 -22.69 16.94 -28.85
N GLY A 237 -22.16 16.57 -30.04
CA GLY A 237 -20.72 16.61 -30.34
C GLY A 237 -19.86 15.81 -29.36
N VAL A 238 -18.91 16.50 -28.73
CA VAL A 238 -17.97 16.00 -27.71
C VAL A 238 -18.70 15.71 -26.39
N ASN A 239 -19.73 16.49 -26.06
CA ASN A 239 -20.53 16.34 -24.84
C ASN A 239 -21.70 15.36 -24.99
N LYS A 240 -21.62 14.44 -25.97
CA LYS A 240 -22.64 13.43 -26.22
C LYS A 240 -22.80 12.41 -25.07
N HIS A 241 -21.69 12.06 -24.43
CA HIS A 241 -21.68 11.03 -23.39
C HIS A 241 -21.26 11.65 -22.05
N THR A 242 -21.89 11.20 -20.98
CA THR A 242 -21.52 11.56 -19.61
C THR A 242 -20.56 10.50 -19.07
N TYR A 243 -19.51 10.93 -18.35
CA TYR A 243 -18.50 10.02 -17.83
C TYR A 243 -18.50 10.02 -16.32
N TYR A 244 -18.77 8.85 -15.74
CA TYR A 244 -18.65 8.64 -14.30
C TYR A 244 -17.30 8.03 -13.96
N VAL A 245 -16.65 8.58 -12.93
CA VAL A 245 -15.31 8.18 -12.53
C VAL A 245 -15.32 7.65 -11.10
N CYS A 246 -14.66 6.51 -10.88
CA CYS A 246 -14.52 5.90 -9.57
C CYS A 246 -13.09 5.50 -9.26
N ASN A 247 -12.75 5.56 -7.97
CA ASN A 247 -11.46 5.09 -7.47
C ASN A 247 -11.61 3.65 -6.98
N HIS A 248 -10.51 2.88 -7.00
CA HIS A 248 -10.45 1.47 -6.59
C HIS A 248 -11.08 1.15 -5.20
N ARG A 249 -11.22 2.16 -4.34
CA ARG A 249 -11.86 2.11 -3.01
C ARG A 249 -13.38 2.17 -3.04
N LYS A 250 -13.97 2.91 -3.97
CA LYS A 250 -15.41 3.16 -4.03
C LYS A 250 -15.88 2.94 -5.45
N PHE A 251 -16.37 1.74 -5.74
CA PHE A 251 -17.10 1.48 -6.98
C PHE A 251 -18.49 2.10 -6.88
N PHE A 252 -18.73 3.21 -7.57
CA PHE A 252 -20.02 3.88 -7.84
C PHE A 252 -21.05 3.94 -6.68
N PHE A 253 -20.61 3.83 -5.43
CA PHE A 253 -21.51 3.82 -4.27
C PHE A 253 -22.14 5.17 -3.98
N TYR A 254 -21.49 6.26 -4.41
CA TYR A 254 -21.86 7.65 -4.11
C TYR A 254 -22.42 8.44 -5.29
N ILE A 255 -22.70 7.78 -6.41
CA ILE A 255 -23.63 8.29 -7.42
C ILE A 255 -25.00 7.77 -7.03
#